data_AF-A0A533T888-F1
#
_entry.id   AF-A0A533T888-F1
#
_cell.length_a   1.000
_cell.length_b   1.000
_cell.length_c   1.000
_cell.angle_alpha   90.00
_cell.angle_beta   90.00
_cell.angle_gamma   90.00
#
_symmetry.space_group_name_H-M   'P 1'
#
loop_
_entity.id
_entity.type
_entity.pdbx_description
1 polymer ?
#
loop_
_entity_poly.entity_id
_entity_poly.type
_entity_poly.pdbx_seq_one_letter_code
_entity_poly.pdbx_strand_id
1 'polypeptide(L)'
;MVSSTKKTPKPPGVGIWVSVTLLWGTVFFLTSIFMLKIAIGWLGQGLFNLSSNELFKVYGLHAVVLIVFALMAMGVKNLLEPGGRKQIQRWQNISEGKGEKLFISFAGSIATSFFFTGLTSTTIVVSSGILGFTVSIPLSVILVAALLNIGAGLAASLIVGLVFLIAKVGRKRA
;
A
#
# COMPACT_ATOMS: atom_id res chain seq x y z
N MET A 1 24.79 20.08 -32.80
CA MET A 1 23.44 19.50 -32.70
C MET A 1 23.44 18.45 -31.60
N VAL A 2 22.92 18.79 -30.41
CA VAL A 2 22.81 17.83 -29.31
C VAL A 2 21.51 17.06 -29.49
N SER A 3 21.60 15.79 -29.91
CA SER A 3 20.48 14.86 -29.96
C SER A 3 19.94 14.63 -28.55
N SER A 4 18.95 15.44 -28.15
CA SER A 4 18.12 15.17 -26.97
C SER A 4 17.22 13.98 -27.31
N THR A 5 17.76 12.76 -27.23
CA THR A 5 16.94 11.55 -27.17
C THR A 5 16.19 11.58 -25.83
N LYS A 6 15.03 12.25 -25.82
CA LYS A 6 14.05 12.13 -24.73
C LYS A 6 13.67 10.65 -24.65
N LYS A 7 14.33 9.91 -23.76
CA LYS A 7 13.93 8.53 -23.44
C LYS A 7 12.47 8.59 -23.01
N THR A 8 11.58 8.14 -23.88
CA THR A 8 10.16 7.97 -23.55
C THR A 8 10.08 7.13 -22.28
N PRO A 9 9.45 7.63 -21.21
CA PRO A 9 9.40 6.90 -19.94
C PRO A 9 8.67 5.58 -20.18
N LYS A 10 9.40 4.46 -20.04
CA LYS A 10 8.81 3.13 -20.11
C LYS A 10 7.93 2.93 -18.86
N PRO A 11 6.77 2.28 -19.00
CA PRO A 11 5.96 1.92 -17.85
C PRO A 11 6.79 1.06 -16.86
N PRO A 12 6.59 1.21 -15.54
CA PRO A 12 7.31 0.44 -14.54
C PRO A 12 7.06 -1.06 -14.78
N GLY A 13 8.15 -1.83 -14.85
CA GLY A 13 8.09 -3.27 -15.08
C GLY A 13 7.51 -4.04 -13.89
N VAL A 14 7.26 -5.35 -14.11
CA VAL A 14 6.68 -6.27 -13.11
C VAL A 14 7.43 -6.24 -11.78
N GLY A 15 8.77 -6.28 -11.82
CA GLY A 15 9.58 -6.26 -10.60
C GLY A 15 9.35 -5.02 -9.75
N ILE A 16 9.24 -3.83 -10.35
CA ILE A 16 9.00 -2.59 -9.60
C ILE A 16 7.62 -2.62 -8.94
N TRP A 17 6.59 -3.10 -9.65
CA TRP A 17 5.25 -3.24 -9.07
C TRP A 17 5.24 -4.19 -7.88
N VAL A 18 5.80 -5.38 -8.05
CA VAL A 18 5.86 -6.38 -6.98
C VAL A 18 6.65 -5.85 -5.80
N SER A 19 7.83 -5.26 -6.00
CA SER A 19 8.65 -4.72 -4.92
C SER A 19 7.97 -3.57 -4.18
N VAL A 20 7.32 -2.64 -4.89
CA VAL A 20 6.60 -1.52 -4.28
C VAL A 20 5.38 -2.02 -3.50
N THR A 21 4.60 -2.95 -4.07
CA THR A 21 3.45 -3.53 -3.37
C THR A 21 3.87 -4.31 -2.14
N LEU A 22 4.95 -5.09 -2.22
CA LEU A 22 5.50 -5.79 -1.06
C LEU A 22 5.97 -4.81 0.01
N LEU A 23 6.78 -3.80 -0.35
CA LEU A 23 7.28 -2.81 0.61
C LEU A 23 6.14 -2.12 1.38
N TRP A 24 5.16 -1.58 0.65
CA TRP A 24 4.02 -0.91 1.29
C TRP A 24 3.13 -1.89 2.02
N GLY A 25 2.89 -3.07 1.45
CA GLY A 25 2.12 -4.12 2.11
C GLY A 25 2.75 -4.57 3.43
N THR A 26 4.08 -4.65 3.54
CA THR A 26 4.78 -4.93 4.80
C THR A 26 4.56 -3.82 5.83
N VAL A 27 4.73 -2.56 5.42
CA VAL A 27 4.52 -1.41 6.30
C VAL A 27 3.10 -1.42 6.84
N PHE A 28 2.11 -1.54 5.95
CA PHE A 28 0.71 -1.58 6.36
C PHE A 28 0.33 -2.83 7.14
N PHE A 29 0.94 -3.99 6.88
CA PHE A 29 0.72 -5.20 7.67
C PHE A 29 1.12 -4.98 9.12
N LEU A 30 2.32 -4.42 9.35
CA LEU A 30 2.82 -4.12 10.69
C LEU A 30 1.98 -3.07 11.40
N THR A 31 1.65 -1.96 10.71
CA THR A 31 0.83 -0.91 11.32
C THR A 31 -0.59 -1.40 11.60
N SER A 32 -1.16 -2.22 10.71
CA SER A 32 -2.49 -2.82 10.93
C SER A 32 -2.50 -3.74 12.13
N ILE A 33 -1.49 -4.60 12.32
CA ILE A 33 -1.38 -5.44 13.53
C ILE A 33 -1.33 -4.58 14.78
N PHE A 34 -0.52 -3.52 14.77
CA PHE A 34 -0.41 -2.61 15.90
C PHE A 34 -1.76 -1.94 16.22
N MET A 35 -2.45 -1.42 15.20
CA MET A 35 -3.76 -0.79 15.37
C MET A 35 -4.87 -1.78 15.76
N LEU A 36 -4.81 -3.02 15.28
CA LEU A 36 -5.72 -4.09 15.70
C LEU A 36 -5.57 -4.39 17.20
N LYS A 37 -4.33 -4.48 17.70
CA LYS A 37 -4.08 -4.68 19.14
C LYS A 37 -4.63 -3.53 19.99
N ILE A 38 -4.45 -2.29 19.54
CA ILE A 38 -5.02 -1.11 20.21
C ILE A 38 -6.55 -1.16 20.19
N ALA A 39 -7.16 -1.44 19.03
CA ALA A 39 -8.61 -1.48 18.89
C ALA A 39 -9.25 -2.57 19.75
N ILE A 40 -8.62 -3.74 19.86
CA ILE A 40 -9.05 -4.83 20.76
C ILE A 40 -9.00 -4.38 22.21
N GLY A 41 -7.88 -3.78 22.64
CA GLY A 41 -7.73 -3.25 24.00
C GLY A 41 -8.73 -2.16 24.32
N TRP A 42 -9.04 -1.28 23.36
CA TRP A 42 -9.97 -0.17 23.55
C TRP A 42 -11.43 -0.64 23.60
N LEU A 43 -11.84 -1.55 22.72
CA LEU A 43 -13.21 -2.04 22.67
C LEU A 43 -13.48 -3.17 23.68
N GLY A 44 -12.44 -3.78 24.26
CA GLY A 44 -12.56 -4.97 25.09
C GLY A 44 -13.11 -6.19 24.33
N GLN A 45 -12.94 -6.21 23.01
CA GLN A 45 -13.53 -7.19 22.10
C GLN A 45 -12.45 -7.87 21.25
N GLY A 46 -12.63 -9.16 20.99
CA GLY A 46 -11.72 -9.95 20.16
C GLY A 46 -10.59 -10.62 20.95
N LEU A 47 -9.88 -11.51 20.28
CA LEU A 47 -8.77 -12.28 20.81
C LEU A 47 -7.64 -12.24 19.80
N PHE A 48 -6.52 -11.61 20.18
CA PHE A 48 -5.34 -11.49 19.34
C PHE A 48 -4.10 -11.81 20.18
N ASN A 49 -3.76 -13.09 20.22
CA ASN A 49 -2.59 -13.60 20.91
C ASN A 49 -1.75 -14.46 19.95
N LEU A 50 -1.03 -13.78 19.06
CA LEU A 50 -0.13 -14.43 18.10
C LEU A 50 1.30 -14.32 18.59
N SER A 51 2.00 -15.45 18.63
CA SER A 51 3.45 -15.51 18.80
C SER A 51 4.17 -14.88 17.60
N SER A 52 5.43 -14.47 17.80
CA SER A 52 6.26 -13.93 16.71
C SER A 52 6.43 -14.91 15.55
N ASN A 53 6.47 -16.21 15.84
CA ASN A 53 6.57 -17.26 14.82
C ASN A 53 5.27 -17.37 13.99
N GLU A 54 4.10 -17.32 14.63
CA GLU A 54 2.82 -17.31 13.92
C GLU A 54 2.67 -16.06 13.06
N LEU A 55 3.03 -14.89 13.60
CA LEU A 55 3.04 -13.64 12.83
C LEU A 55 3.92 -13.73 11.59
N PHE A 56 5.10 -14.35 11.70
CA PHE A 56 5.99 -14.54 10.56
C PHE A 56 5.39 -15.46 9.49
N LYS A 57 4.76 -16.58 9.90
CA LYS A 57 4.06 -17.49 8.98
C LYS A 57 2.88 -16.82 8.28
N VAL A 58 2.07 -16.07 9.04
CA VAL A 58 0.96 -15.27 8.48
C VAL A 58 1.48 -14.22 7.51
N TYR A 59 2.58 -13.55 7.83
CA TYR A 59 3.21 -12.60 6.92
C TYR A 59 3.67 -13.26 5.61
N GLY A 60 4.22 -14.48 5.67
CA GLY A 60 4.56 -15.26 4.48
C GLY A 60 3.35 -15.48 3.56
N LEU A 61 2.21 -15.87 4.12
CA LEU A 61 0.95 -16.01 3.38
C LEU A 61 0.46 -14.65 2.85
N HIS A 62 0.55 -13.61 3.67
CA HIS A 62 0.19 -12.25 3.28
C HIS A 62 1.02 -11.75 2.09
N ALA A 63 2.33 -12.02 2.08
CA ALA A 63 3.23 -11.65 0.98
C ALA A 63 2.83 -12.33 -0.34
N VAL A 64 2.41 -13.61 -0.30
CA VAL A 64 1.88 -14.30 -1.49
C VAL A 64 0.61 -13.60 -2.00
N VAL A 65 -0.32 -13.27 -1.10
CA VAL A 65 -1.54 -12.53 -1.46
C VAL A 65 -1.21 -11.16 -2.07
N LEU A 66 -0.24 -10.44 -1.52
CA LEU A 66 0.22 -9.16 -2.04
C LEU A 66 0.83 -9.28 -3.44
N ILE A 67 1.58 -10.34 -3.72
CA ILE A 67 2.12 -10.60 -5.07
C ILE A 67 0.97 -10.83 -6.06
N VAL A 68 0.01 -11.68 -5.71
CA VAL A 68 -1.18 -11.92 -6.55
C VAL A 68 -1.93 -10.61 -6.79
N PHE A 69 -2.11 -9.80 -5.75
CA PHE A 69 -2.76 -8.49 -5.86
C PHE A 69 -1.98 -7.52 -6.77
N ALA A 70 -0.65 -7.47 -6.67
CA ALA A 70 0.19 -6.65 -7.53
C ALA A 70 0.04 -7.02 -9.02
N LEU A 71 0.03 -8.33 -9.31
CA LEU A 71 -0.14 -8.84 -10.67
C LEU A 71 -1.55 -8.55 -11.21
N MET A 72 -2.60 -8.75 -10.41
CA MET A 72 -3.97 -8.40 -10.79
C MET A 72 -4.13 -6.90 -11.03
N ALA A 73 -3.61 -6.06 -10.12
CA ALA A 73 -3.67 -4.60 -10.27
C ALA A 73 -2.95 -4.13 -11.55
N MET A 74 -1.80 -4.75 -11.87
CA MET A 74 -1.11 -4.51 -13.13
C MET A 74 -1.96 -4.95 -14.33
N GLY A 75 -2.56 -6.14 -14.28
CA GLY A 75 -3.42 -6.67 -15.35
C GLY A 75 -4.63 -5.76 -15.62
N VAL A 76 -5.35 -5.39 -14.57
CA VAL A 76 -6.50 -4.46 -14.63
C VAL A 76 -6.06 -3.11 -15.19
N LYS A 77 -4.92 -2.57 -14.73
CA LYS A 77 -4.39 -1.31 -15.26
C LYS A 77 -4.07 -1.41 -16.75
N ASN A 78 -3.43 -2.49 -17.19
CA ASN A 78 -3.08 -2.68 -18.60
C ASN A 78 -4.32 -2.86 -19.48
N LEU A 79 -5.39 -3.47 -18.94
CA LEU A 79 -6.67 -3.63 -19.62
C LEU A 79 -7.44 -2.29 -19.74
N LEU A 80 -7.47 -1.50 -18.67
CA LEU A 80 -8.18 -0.22 -18.64
C LEU A 80 -7.43 0.92 -19.34
N GLU A 81 -6.10 0.85 -19.39
CA GLU A 81 -5.24 1.85 -20.04
C GLU A 81 -4.21 1.21 -20.97
N PRO A 82 -4.64 0.58 -22.08
CA PRO A 82 -3.73 0.04 -23.06
C PRO A 82 -2.87 1.17 -23.64
N GLY A 83 -1.55 1.08 -23.44
CA GLY A 83 -0.58 2.08 -23.87
C GLY A 83 -0.20 3.16 -22.83
N GLY A 84 -0.74 3.11 -21.59
CA GLY A 84 -0.24 3.90 -20.47
C GLY A 84 -0.38 5.43 -20.60
N ARG A 85 -1.31 5.90 -21.45
CA ARG A 85 -1.48 7.33 -21.77
C ARG A 85 -1.61 8.22 -20.52
N LYS A 86 -2.41 7.83 -19.51
CA LYS A 86 -2.54 8.65 -18.28
C LYS A 86 -1.28 8.65 -17.42
N GLN A 87 -0.49 7.57 -17.44
CA GLN A 87 0.79 7.53 -16.73
C GLN A 87 1.85 8.40 -17.42
N ILE A 88 1.89 8.39 -18.76
CA ILE A 88 2.74 9.28 -19.55
C ILE A 88 2.33 10.74 -19.33
N GLN A 89 1.02 11.03 -19.30
CA GLN A 89 0.49 12.37 -19.02
C GLN A 89 0.79 12.83 -17.59
N ARG A 90 0.74 11.92 -16.60
CA ARG A 90 1.19 12.22 -15.22
C ARG A 90 2.69 12.50 -15.17
N TRP A 91 3.51 11.72 -15.85
CA TRP A 91 4.95 11.97 -15.96
C TRP A 91 5.25 13.31 -16.64
N GLN A 92 4.51 13.66 -17.69
CA GLN A 92 4.60 14.96 -18.35
C GLN A 92 4.20 16.08 -17.40
N ASN A 93 3.05 15.98 -16.72
CA ASN A 93 2.59 16.97 -15.73
C ASN A 93 3.57 17.14 -14.55
N ILE A 94 4.19 16.06 -14.08
CA ILE A 94 5.24 16.09 -13.06
C ILE A 94 6.49 16.78 -13.62
N SER A 95 6.92 16.44 -14.84
CA SER A 95 8.08 17.07 -15.50
C SER A 95 7.88 18.55 -15.81
N GLU A 96 6.63 18.98 -15.97
CA GLU A 96 6.23 20.37 -16.19
C GLU A 96 6.06 21.18 -14.89
N GLY A 97 6.30 20.57 -13.71
CA GLY A 97 6.19 21.25 -12.43
C GLY A 97 4.76 21.44 -11.91
N LYS A 98 3.75 20.81 -12.53
CA LYS A 98 2.35 20.80 -12.04
C LYS A 98 2.14 19.83 -10.86
N GLY A 99 3.24 19.33 -10.28
CA GLY A 99 3.25 18.19 -9.36
C GLY A 99 2.64 18.44 -7.99
N GLU A 100 2.51 19.68 -7.51
CA GLU A 100 2.24 19.92 -6.08
C GLU A 100 0.81 19.60 -5.61
N LYS A 101 -0.20 19.58 -6.50
CA LYS A 101 -1.60 19.37 -6.09
C LYS A 101 -2.08 17.90 -6.10
N LEU A 102 -1.25 16.95 -6.51
CA LEU A 102 -1.71 15.60 -6.92
C LEU A 102 -1.34 14.45 -5.97
N PHE A 103 -0.56 14.69 -4.91
CA PHE A 103 0.10 13.58 -4.19
C PHE A 103 -0.51 13.17 -2.86
N ILE A 104 -1.40 13.96 -2.27
CA ILE A 104 -2.04 13.60 -0.99
C ILE A 104 -3.54 13.57 -1.20
N SER A 105 -4.04 12.44 -1.71
CA SER A 105 -5.47 12.18 -1.64
C SER A 105 -5.79 11.67 -0.24
N PHE A 106 -6.43 12.52 0.57
CA PHE A 106 -6.95 12.11 1.88
C PHE A 106 -7.90 10.91 1.73
N ALA A 107 -8.79 10.95 0.73
CA ALA A 107 -9.66 9.83 0.38
C ALA A 107 -8.86 8.57 -0.01
N GLY A 108 -7.79 8.72 -0.79
CA GLY A 108 -6.88 7.62 -1.13
C GLY A 108 -6.20 7.02 0.10
N SER A 109 -5.80 7.85 1.07
CA SER A 109 -5.17 7.41 2.32
C SER A 109 -6.15 6.63 3.19
N ILE A 110 -7.41 7.08 3.28
CA ILE A 110 -8.49 6.34 3.94
C ILE A 110 -8.71 5.00 3.27
N ALA A 111 -8.95 4.98 1.96
CA ALA A 111 -9.21 3.75 1.21
C ALA A 111 -8.07 2.74 1.36
N THR A 112 -6.82 3.21 1.27
CA THR A 112 -5.63 2.38 1.44
C THR A 112 -5.57 1.78 2.86
N SER A 113 -5.84 2.59 3.88
CA SER A 113 -5.82 2.14 5.28
C SER A 113 -6.90 1.09 5.56
N PHE A 114 -8.13 1.31 5.10
CA PHE A 114 -9.21 0.34 5.23
C PHE A 114 -8.91 -0.95 4.47
N PHE A 115 -8.42 -0.83 3.23
CA PHE A 115 -8.06 -1.98 2.41
C PHE A 115 -6.99 -2.84 3.09
N PHE A 116 -5.88 -2.24 3.52
CA PHE A 116 -4.80 -3.04 4.12
C PHE A 116 -5.11 -3.55 5.52
N THR A 117 -5.86 -2.79 6.34
CA THR A 117 -6.31 -3.30 7.64
C THR A 117 -7.25 -4.49 7.45
N GLY A 118 -8.20 -4.39 6.52
CA GLY A 118 -9.10 -5.49 6.16
C GLY A 118 -8.37 -6.69 5.55
N LEU A 119 -7.41 -6.44 4.67
CA LEU A 119 -6.59 -7.50 4.08
C LEU A 119 -5.76 -8.21 5.15
N THR A 120 -5.16 -7.47 6.08
CA THR A 120 -4.37 -8.01 7.19
C THR A 120 -5.23 -8.86 8.13
N SER A 121 -6.38 -8.33 8.58
CA SER A 121 -7.29 -9.07 9.45
C SER A 121 -7.84 -10.33 8.77
N THR A 122 -8.22 -10.23 7.49
CA THR A 122 -8.68 -11.39 6.70
C THR A 122 -7.57 -12.42 6.56
N THR A 123 -6.33 -12.00 6.27
CA THR A 123 -5.19 -12.93 6.18
C THR A 123 -4.97 -13.63 7.50
N ILE A 124 -5.04 -12.92 8.63
CA ILE A 124 -4.87 -13.51 9.97
C ILE A 124 -5.97 -14.53 10.28
N VAL A 125 -7.24 -14.18 10.02
CA VAL A 125 -8.39 -15.07 10.27
C VAL A 125 -8.35 -16.30 9.37
N VAL A 126 -8.04 -16.14 8.08
CA VAL A 126 -7.91 -17.29 7.16
C VAL A 126 -6.72 -18.17 7.56
N SER A 127 -5.60 -17.56 7.91
CA SER A 127 -4.40 -18.29 8.33
C SER A 127 -4.61 -19.05 9.64
N SER A 128 -5.50 -18.58 10.52
CA SER A 128 -5.79 -19.26 11.78
C SER A 128 -6.40 -20.64 11.55
N GLY A 129 -7.30 -20.76 10.56
CA GLY A 129 -7.86 -22.04 10.14
C GLY A 129 -6.84 -23.00 9.50
N ILE A 130 -5.82 -22.46 8.83
CA ILE A 130 -4.78 -23.25 8.14
C ILE A 130 -3.66 -23.69 9.11
N LEU A 131 -3.26 -22.79 10.01
CA LEU A 131 -2.09 -22.96 10.89
C LEU A 131 -2.46 -23.43 12.30
N GLY A 132 -3.76 -23.50 12.63
CA GLY A 132 -4.26 -24.11 13.87
C GLY A 132 -4.14 -23.23 15.12
N PHE A 133 -4.11 -21.90 14.97
CA PHE A 133 -4.11 -20.96 16.11
C PHE A 133 -5.48 -20.30 16.29
N THR A 134 -5.73 -19.78 17.49
CA THR A 134 -7.00 -19.12 17.82
C THR A 134 -6.88 -17.61 17.68
N VAL A 135 -7.74 -17.02 16.86
CA VAL A 135 -7.88 -15.57 16.73
C VAL A 135 -9.36 -15.22 16.56
N SER A 136 -9.78 -14.10 17.13
CA SER A 136 -11.13 -13.57 16.92
C SER A 136 -11.02 -12.07 16.71
N ILE A 137 -11.35 -11.60 15.52
CA ILE A 137 -11.26 -10.18 15.16
C ILE A 137 -12.66 -9.74 14.68
N PRO A 138 -13.50 -9.22 15.59
CA PRO A 138 -14.83 -8.70 15.25
C PRO A 138 -14.75 -7.57 14.23
N LEU A 139 -15.82 -7.39 13.43
CA LEU A 139 -15.87 -6.33 12.42
C LEU A 139 -15.70 -4.93 13.04
N SER A 140 -16.25 -4.69 14.23
CA SER A 140 -16.07 -3.44 15.00
C SER A 140 -14.60 -3.11 15.24
N VAL A 141 -13.81 -4.10 15.65
CA VAL A 141 -12.36 -3.98 15.85
C VAL A 141 -11.64 -3.64 14.54
N ILE A 142 -12.01 -4.29 13.43
CA ILE A 142 -11.41 -4.03 12.12
C ILE A 142 -11.67 -2.58 11.69
N LEU A 143 -12.90 -2.10 11.85
CA LEU A 143 -13.29 -0.73 11.47
C LEU A 143 -12.56 0.32 12.32
N VAL A 144 -12.49 0.13 13.64
CA VAL A 144 -11.76 1.04 14.53
C VAL A 144 -10.27 1.01 14.22
N ALA A 145 -9.67 -0.16 14.03
CA ALA A 145 -8.28 -0.29 13.63
C ALA A 145 -8.01 0.39 12.28
N ALA A 146 -8.93 0.28 11.31
CA ALA A 146 -8.80 0.93 10.00
C ALA A 146 -8.82 2.45 10.11
N LEU A 147 -9.71 3.01 10.96
CA LEU A 147 -9.76 4.44 11.25
C LEU A 147 -8.45 4.92 11.92
N LEU A 148 -7.96 4.17 12.90
CA LEU A 148 -6.69 4.48 13.58
C LEU A 148 -5.49 4.38 12.62
N ASN A 149 -5.56 3.48 11.64
CA ASN A 149 -4.50 3.28 10.65
C ASN A 149 -4.51 4.36 9.54
N ILE A 150 -5.51 5.25 9.48
CA ILE A 150 -5.50 6.40 8.55
C ILE A 150 -4.24 7.25 8.75
N GLY A 151 -3.77 7.40 9.99
CA GLY A 151 -2.53 8.11 10.30
C GLY A 151 -1.32 7.51 9.58
N ALA A 152 -1.24 6.18 9.48
CA ALA A 152 -0.20 5.50 8.71
C ALA A 152 -0.37 5.73 7.20
N GLY A 153 -1.60 5.73 6.67
CA GLY A 153 -1.88 6.06 5.28
C GLY A 153 -1.51 7.51 4.90
N LEU A 154 -1.73 8.45 5.81
CA LEU A 154 -1.32 9.85 5.65
C LEU A 154 0.19 9.99 5.73
N ALA A 155 0.84 9.35 6.72
CA ALA A 155 2.29 9.34 6.84
C ALA A 155 2.96 8.74 5.60
N ALA A 156 2.44 7.63 5.07
CA ALA A 156 2.88 7.03 3.82
C ALA A 156 2.81 8.02 2.65
N SER A 157 1.66 8.70 2.49
CA SER A 157 1.46 9.69 1.43
C SER A 157 2.40 10.89 1.56
N LEU A 158 2.65 11.35 2.79
CA LEU A 158 3.61 12.43 3.08
C LEU A 158 5.05 12.01 2.78
N ILE A 159 5.46 10.81 3.17
CA ILE A 159 6.80 10.27 2.90
C ILE A 159 7.02 10.15 1.39
N VAL A 160 6.05 9.62 0.65
CA VAL A 160 6.12 9.55 -0.81
C VAL A 160 6.28 10.95 -1.41
N GLY A 161 5.45 11.91 -0.98
CA GLY A 161 5.56 13.30 -1.41
C GLY A 161 6.93 13.91 -1.13
N LEU A 162 7.50 13.67 0.06
CA LEU A 162 8.81 14.15 0.46
C LEU A 162 9.94 13.53 -0.38
N VAL A 163 9.88 12.22 -0.65
CA VAL A 163 10.87 11.54 -1.51
C VAL A 163 10.88 12.12 -2.91
N PHE A 164 9.70 12.40 -3.51
CA PHE A 164 9.62 13.05 -4.82
C PHE A 164 10.22 14.46 -4.82
N LEU A 165 9.98 15.23 -3.75
CA LEU A 165 10.52 16.58 -3.57
C LEU A 165 12.05 16.57 -3.45
N ILE A 166 12.60 15.69 -2.61
CA ILE A 166 14.06 15.53 -2.41
C ILE A 166 14.74 15.02 -3.68
N ALA A 167 14.14 14.03 -4.35
CA ALA A 167 14.66 13.48 -5.59
C ALA A 167 14.58 14.47 -6.77
N LYS A 168 14.06 15.69 -6.56
CA LYS A 168 13.88 16.74 -7.58
C LYS A 168 13.15 16.24 -8.82
N VAL A 169 12.29 15.23 -8.66
CA VAL A 169 11.50 14.67 -9.75
C VAL A 169 10.46 15.71 -10.15
N GLY A 170 10.71 16.41 -11.26
CA GLY A 170 9.87 17.51 -11.74
C GLY A 170 10.49 18.91 -11.68
N ARG A 171 11.70 19.09 -11.14
CA ARG A 171 12.43 20.37 -11.30
C ARG A 171 12.92 20.48 -12.75
N LYS A 172 12.48 21.53 -13.46
CA LYS A 172 13.20 22.02 -14.64
C LYS A 172 14.66 22.21 -14.23
N ARG A 173 15.58 21.51 -14.90
CA ARG A 173 17.00 21.90 -14.85
C ARG A 173 17.05 23.30 -15.46
N ALA A 174 17.37 24.29 -14.63
CA ALA A 174 17.74 25.61 -15.09
C ALA A 174 19.01 25.51 -15.92
#